data_AF-A0A265QA97-F1
#
_entry.id   AF-A0A265QA97-F1
#
_cell.length_a   1.000
_cell.length_b   1.000
_cell.length_c   1.000
_cell.angle_alpha   90.00
_cell.angle_beta   90.00
_cell.angle_gamma   90.00
#
_symmetry.space_group_name_H-M   'P 1'
#
loop_
_entity.id
_entity.type
_entity.pdbx_description
1 polymer ?
#
loop_
_entity_poly.entity_id
_entity_poly.type
_entity_poly.pdbx_seq_one_letter_code
_entity_poly.pdbx_strand_id
1 'polypeptide(L)'
;MKIGGIIMNKKALIVLIVVTIIFASFIEIKADAESELTTRLKESLIPLKTTEPRNGFEDLMPLKEILKDKKIIGMGEATHGTSEFFQMKHRMFEFLVEEMGYRVFGIEAEFGGAQVVNDYILSGKGSIQTCLDAMKFWTWNTQEVADMIEWMKEYNENTTDENKIRFYGFDMQSVDNNVDYVLDYLEKIGSNNITQYKASLKDSNKVYYHSNKDSLKKFNLKIDKIHADLIRNKDNYINNSSVEEYDLILQHIAVISQWVDFQTNGAKSETRDYHMAENVRWILEYENRYYGNDKIMLWLIMDILPIVILKLKRWEKT
;
A
#
# COMPACT_ATOMS: atom_id res chain seq x y z
N MET A 1 61.16 -25.88 -22.40
CA MET A 1 60.29 -27.07 -22.48
C MET A 1 59.26 -26.79 -23.58
N LYS A 2 59.22 -27.58 -24.66
CA LYS A 2 58.29 -27.38 -25.79
C LYS A 2 56.93 -27.95 -25.39
N ILE A 3 55.89 -27.12 -25.34
CA ILE A 3 54.50 -27.55 -25.27
C ILE A 3 53.81 -26.89 -26.47
N GLY A 4 53.34 -27.69 -27.44
CA GLY A 4 52.43 -27.22 -28.51
C GLY A 4 53.00 -26.33 -29.63
N GLY A 5 54.29 -26.40 -29.97
CA GLY A 5 54.81 -25.80 -31.23
C GLY A 5 55.04 -24.28 -31.24
N ILE A 6 54.76 -23.56 -30.16
CA ILE A 6 55.02 -22.11 -30.01
C ILE A 6 56.31 -21.92 -29.18
N ILE A 7 57.34 -21.25 -29.74
CA ILE A 7 58.55 -20.90 -28.98
C ILE A 7 58.25 -19.64 -28.16
N MET A 8 57.76 -19.82 -26.94
CA MET A 8 57.59 -18.72 -25.97
C MET A 8 58.95 -18.36 -25.36
N ASN A 9 59.36 -17.10 -25.46
CA ASN A 9 60.54 -16.59 -24.76
C ASN A 9 60.30 -16.65 -23.23
N LYS A 10 61.33 -16.96 -22.44
CA LYS A 10 61.30 -16.98 -20.96
C LYS A 10 60.55 -15.78 -20.35
N LYS A 11 60.69 -14.57 -20.90
CA LYS A 11 59.96 -13.38 -20.42
C LYS A 11 58.44 -13.52 -20.57
N ALA A 12 57.96 -14.07 -21.69
CA ALA A 12 56.54 -14.27 -21.95
C ALA A 12 55.94 -15.39 -21.07
N LEU A 13 56.72 -16.43 -20.77
CA LEU A 13 56.31 -17.49 -19.85
C LEU A 13 56.15 -16.97 -18.41
N ILE A 14 57.07 -16.10 -17.96
CA ILE A 14 57.00 -15.47 -16.63
C ILE A 14 55.76 -14.59 -16.52
N VAL A 15 55.47 -13.77 -17.55
CA VAL A 15 54.26 -12.92 -17.56
C VAL A 15 52.99 -13.75 -17.49
N LEU A 16 52.90 -14.84 -18.26
CA LEU A 16 51.73 -15.72 -18.24
C LEU A 16 51.52 -16.34 -16.86
N ILE A 17 52.58 -16.83 -16.20
CA ILE A 17 52.50 -17.41 -14.85
C ILE A 17 52.04 -16.36 -13.83
N VAL A 18 52.58 -15.13 -13.88
CA VAL A 18 52.18 -14.05 -12.97
C VAL A 18 50.71 -13.67 -13.18
N VAL A 19 50.26 -13.57 -14.43
CA VAL A 19 48.84 -13.30 -14.74
C VAL A 19 47.94 -14.41 -14.22
N THR A 20 48.31 -15.68 -14.42
CA THR A 20 47.52 -16.82 -13.92
C THR A 20 47.47 -16.86 -12.39
N ILE A 21 48.58 -16.57 -11.71
CA ILE A 21 48.62 -16.50 -10.24
C ILE A 21 47.72 -15.36 -9.74
N ILE A 22 47.82 -14.17 -10.32
CA ILE A 22 46.96 -13.03 -9.96
C ILE A 22 45.49 -13.41 -10.17
N PHE A 23 45.15 -14.00 -11.33
CA PHE A 23 43.76 -14.38 -11.63
C PHE A 23 43.23 -15.46 -10.68
N ALA A 24 44.04 -16.46 -10.32
CA ALA A 24 43.68 -17.47 -9.33
C ALA A 24 43.47 -16.86 -7.94
N SER A 25 44.37 -15.96 -7.50
CA SER A 25 44.21 -15.23 -6.23
C SER A 25 42.96 -14.35 -6.21
N PHE A 26 42.61 -13.70 -7.32
CA PHE A 26 41.36 -12.93 -7.44
C PHE A 26 40.11 -13.81 -7.32
N ILE A 27 40.12 -15.00 -7.92
CA ILE A 27 39.01 -15.97 -7.80
C ILE A 27 38.88 -16.47 -6.36
N GLU A 28 40.00 -16.80 -5.72
CA GLU A 28 40.05 -17.30 -4.35
C GLU A 28 39.57 -16.25 -3.34
N ILE A 29 40.03 -15.00 -3.46
CA ILE A 29 39.55 -13.86 -2.65
C ILE A 29 38.03 -13.66 -2.80
N LYS A 30 37.51 -13.76 -4.03
CA LYS A 30 36.06 -13.59 -4.27
C LYS A 30 35.25 -14.74 -3.64
N ALA A 31 35.73 -15.97 -3.75
CA ALA A 31 35.10 -17.13 -3.14
C ALA A 31 35.12 -17.07 -1.61
N ASP A 32 36.23 -16.64 -1.02
CA ASP A 32 36.38 -16.49 0.44
C ASP A 32 35.49 -15.37 0.98
N ALA A 33 35.38 -14.25 0.26
CA ALA A 33 34.44 -13.18 0.58
C ALA A 33 32.97 -13.60 0.47
N GLU A 34 32.59 -14.38 -0.54
CA GLU A 34 31.23 -14.95 -0.66
C GLU A 34 30.93 -15.97 0.45
N SER A 35 31.92 -16.78 0.84
CA SER A 35 31.87 -17.74 1.95
C SER A 35 31.66 -17.05 3.31
N GLU A 36 32.45 -16.01 3.58
CA GLU A 36 32.34 -15.22 4.81
C GLU A 36 31.01 -14.48 4.89
N LEU A 37 30.58 -13.85 3.78
CA LEU A 37 29.28 -13.17 3.70
C LEU A 37 28.12 -14.16 3.94
N THR A 38 28.17 -15.34 3.33
CA THR A 38 27.14 -16.37 3.51
C THR A 38 27.07 -16.85 4.96
N THR A 39 28.22 -17.01 5.61
CA THR A 39 28.29 -17.44 7.01
C THR A 39 27.70 -16.37 7.93
N ARG A 40 28.12 -15.12 7.78
CA ARG A 40 27.61 -13.98 8.55
C ARG A 40 26.11 -13.76 8.35
N LEU A 41 25.62 -13.96 7.12
CA LEU A 41 24.18 -13.92 6.82
C LEU A 41 23.46 -15.00 7.62
N LYS A 42 23.88 -16.27 7.51
CA LYS A 42 23.26 -17.39 8.23
C LYS A 42 23.21 -17.20 9.74
N GLU A 43 24.26 -16.65 10.33
CA GLU A 43 24.33 -16.35 11.77
C GLU A 43 23.35 -15.22 12.19
N SER A 44 22.94 -14.37 11.25
CA SER A 44 22.02 -13.25 11.49
C SER A 44 20.58 -13.53 11.05
N LEU A 45 20.31 -14.70 10.45
CA LEU A 45 18.97 -15.05 9.98
C LEU A 45 18.04 -15.37 11.14
N ILE A 46 16.82 -14.85 11.05
CA ILE A 46 15.69 -15.32 11.85
C ILE A 46 14.93 -16.32 10.97
N PRO A 47 15.02 -17.64 11.24
CA PRO A 47 14.38 -18.64 10.38
C PRO A 47 12.86 -18.60 10.57
N LEU A 48 12.13 -18.46 9.46
CA LEU A 48 10.68 -18.60 9.43
C LEU A 48 10.31 -20.07 9.20
N LYS A 49 9.38 -20.60 9.98
CA LYS A 49 8.90 -21.98 9.89
C LYS A 49 7.80 -22.16 8.85
N THR A 50 7.01 -21.12 8.62
CA THR A 50 5.88 -21.12 7.68
C THR A 50 5.54 -19.71 7.22
N THR A 51 4.88 -19.62 6.06
CA THR A 51 4.22 -18.39 5.58
C THR A 51 2.73 -18.37 5.92
N GLU A 52 2.15 -19.49 6.31
CA GLU A 52 0.71 -19.64 6.50
C GLU A 52 0.18 -18.81 7.68
N PRO A 53 -0.91 -18.03 7.51
CA PRO A 53 -1.62 -17.36 8.60
C PRO A 53 -2.18 -18.35 9.62
N ARG A 54 -2.56 -17.88 10.80
CA ARG A 54 -3.16 -18.67 11.90
C ARG A 54 -2.30 -19.86 12.39
N ASN A 55 -0.98 -19.77 12.20
CA ASN A 55 -0.02 -20.82 12.58
C ASN A 55 0.93 -20.37 13.72
N GLY A 56 0.46 -19.49 14.60
CA GLY A 56 1.25 -18.97 15.72
C GLY A 56 2.38 -18.03 15.27
N PHE A 57 3.14 -17.51 16.25
CA PHE A 57 4.14 -16.45 16.02
C PHE A 57 5.51 -16.75 16.66
N GLU A 58 5.79 -17.98 17.11
CA GLU A 58 7.00 -18.31 17.88
C GLU A 58 8.30 -17.97 17.14
N ASP A 59 8.32 -18.17 15.82
CA ASP A 59 9.42 -17.81 14.90
C ASP A 59 9.43 -16.32 14.52
N LEU A 60 8.35 -15.58 14.77
CA LEU A 60 8.25 -14.12 14.59
C LEU A 60 8.58 -13.34 15.86
N MET A 61 8.56 -13.96 17.04
CA MET A 61 8.87 -13.30 18.33
C MET A 61 10.19 -12.51 18.34
N PRO A 62 11.30 -12.97 17.71
CA PRO A 62 12.52 -12.17 17.62
C PRO A 62 12.34 -10.82 16.92
N LEU A 63 11.34 -10.68 16.04
CA LEU A 63 11.04 -9.42 15.34
C LEU A 63 10.45 -8.36 16.28
N LYS A 64 9.86 -8.74 17.42
CA LYS A 64 9.24 -7.79 18.37
C LYS A 64 10.25 -6.74 18.82
N GLU A 65 11.47 -7.15 19.15
CA GLU A 65 12.55 -6.25 19.56
C GLU A 65 13.04 -5.36 18.40
N ILE A 66 13.08 -5.89 17.17
CA ILE A 66 13.47 -5.13 15.98
C ILE A 66 12.45 -4.04 15.65
N LEU A 67 11.17 -4.31 15.92
CA LEU A 67 10.04 -3.52 15.48
C LEU A 67 9.40 -2.65 16.58
N LYS A 68 9.80 -2.79 17.86
CA LYS A 68 9.09 -2.24 19.04
C LYS A 68 8.74 -0.74 19.03
N ASP A 69 9.52 0.07 18.32
CA ASP A 69 9.32 1.52 18.23
C ASP A 69 8.91 1.99 16.82
N LYS A 70 8.62 1.04 15.92
CA LYS A 70 8.17 1.38 14.57
C LYS A 70 6.67 1.64 14.62
N LYS A 71 6.28 2.75 13.99
CA LYS A 71 4.88 3.13 13.76
C LYS A 71 4.40 2.75 12.36
N ILE A 72 5.31 2.74 11.40
CA ILE A 72 5.03 2.42 10.01
C ILE A 72 5.89 1.22 9.64
N ILE A 73 5.26 0.10 9.30
CA ILE A 73 5.93 -1.08 8.78
C ILE A 73 5.48 -1.26 7.33
N GLY A 74 6.41 -1.10 6.40
CA GLY A 74 6.18 -1.43 5.02
C GLY A 74 6.56 -2.86 4.71
N MET A 75 5.67 -3.61 4.07
CA MET A 75 5.89 -4.97 3.64
C MET A 75 5.78 -5.06 2.11
N GLY A 76 6.95 -5.04 1.48
CA GLY A 76 7.12 -5.20 0.05
C GLY A 76 6.79 -6.61 -0.43
N GLU A 77 6.42 -6.76 -1.70
CA GLU A 77 6.49 -8.04 -2.42
C GLU A 77 7.39 -7.91 -3.64
N ALA A 78 8.15 -8.98 -3.93
CA ALA A 78 9.03 -9.01 -5.10
C ALA A 78 8.25 -9.20 -6.41
N THR A 79 7.10 -9.87 -6.33
CA THR A 79 6.20 -10.13 -7.46
C THR A 79 4.76 -10.07 -6.98
N HIS A 80 3.87 -9.58 -7.84
CA HIS A 80 2.44 -9.75 -7.64
C HIS A 80 2.04 -11.21 -7.94
N GLY A 81 1.15 -11.77 -7.11
CA GLY A 81 0.53 -13.08 -7.37
C GLY A 81 1.33 -14.29 -6.87
N THR A 82 2.30 -14.09 -5.98
CA THR A 82 2.97 -15.20 -5.26
C THR A 82 2.22 -15.48 -3.97
N SER A 83 1.61 -16.66 -3.87
CA SER A 83 0.77 -17.08 -2.73
C SER A 83 1.50 -16.91 -1.38
N GLU A 84 2.76 -17.35 -1.30
CA GLU A 84 3.57 -17.29 -0.09
C GLU A 84 3.86 -15.87 0.38
N PHE A 85 3.97 -14.90 -0.54
CA PHE A 85 4.11 -13.49 -0.16
C PHE A 85 2.84 -12.97 0.48
N PHE A 86 1.67 -13.31 -0.07
CA PHE A 86 0.39 -12.83 0.43
C PHE A 86 0.07 -13.47 1.79
N GLN A 87 0.27 -14.79 1.90
CA GLN A 87 0.16 -15.52 3.15
C GLN A 87 1.08 -14.94 4.23
N MET A 88 2.37 -14.70 3.91
CA MET A 88 3.31 -14.16 4.88
C MET A 88 2.92 -12.74 5.32
N LYS A 89 2.39 -11.91 4.41
CA LYS A 89 1.89 -10.56 4.74
C LYS A 89 0.66 -10.60 5.64
N HIS A 90 -0.28 -11.51 5.38
CA HIS A 90 -1.40 -11.77 6.27
C HIS A 90 -0.88 -12.20 7.65
N ARG A 91 -0.06 -13.25 7.73
CA ARG A 91 0.53 -13.75 8.98
C ARG A 91 1.29 -12.67 9.77
N MET A 92 2.07 -11.84 9.06
CA MET A 92 2.77 -10.71 9.69
C MET A 92 1.77 -9.71 10.27
N PHE A 93 0.68 -9.41 9.59
CA PHE A 93 -0.31 -8.48 10.10
C PHE A 93 -1.05 -9.04 11.33
N GLU A 94 -1.36 -10.34 11.36
CA GLU A 94 -1.88 -11.01 12.57
C GLU A 94 -0.92 -10.78 13.76
N PHE A 95 0.38 -11.06 13.57
CA PHE A 95 1.41 -10.82 14.59
C PHE A 95 1.45 -9.35 15.04
N LEU A 96 1.42 -8.40 14.10
CA LEU A 96 1.44 -6.98 14.44
C LEU A 96 0.20 -6.54 15.23
N VAL A 97 -0.98 -7.09 14.90
CA VAL A 97 -2.23 -6.82 15.60
C VAL A 97 -2.21 -7.40 17.00
N GLU A 98 -1.89 -8.68 17.13
CA GLU A 98 -2.00 -9.43 18.40
C GLU A 98 -0.85 -9.13 19.36
N GLU A 99 0.38 -8.96 18.86
CA GLU A 99 1.58 -8.82 19.70
C GLU A 99 2.12 -7.39 19.80
N MET A 100 1.77 -6.51 18.85
CA MET A 100 2.43 -5.20 18.69
C MET A 100 1.48 -3.99 18.67
N GLY A 101 0.17 -4.23 18.76
CA GLY A 101 -0.86 -3.19 18.90
C GLY A 101 -1.13 -2.40 17.60
N TYR A 102 -0.88 -2.99 16.44
CA TYR A 102 -1.27 -2.38 15.16
C TYR A 102 -2.78 -2.56 14.95
N ARG A 103 -3.44 -1.55 14.37
CA ARG A 103 -4.87 -1.60 14.03
C ARG A 103 -5.17 -1.12 12.61
N VAL A 104 -4.19 -0.53 11.95
CA VAL A 104 -4.37 0.04 10.61
C VAL A 104 -3.63 -0.81 9.59
N PHE A 105 -4.35 -1.26 8.58
CA PHE A 105 -3.80 -1.92 7.40
C PHE A 105 -4.02 -1.06 6.17
N GLY A 106 -2.93 -0.69 5.50
CA GLY A 106 -2.94 0.02 4.23
C GLY A 106 -2.48 -0.90 3.10
N ILE A 107 -3.15 -0.88 1.95
CA ILE A 107 -2.76 -1.64 0.75
C ILE A 107 -2.65 -0.72 -0.47
N GLU A 108 -1.77 -1.08 -1.41
CA GLU A 108 -1.62 -0.49 -2.74
C GLU A 108 -2.83 -0.80 -3.64
N ALA A 109 -4.01 -0.38 -3.19
CA ALA A 109 -5.28 -0.47 -3.88
C ALA A 109 -6.03 0.86 -3.77
N GLU A 110 -7.06 0.99 -4.59
CA GLU A 110 -7.94 2.15 -4.70
C GLU A 110 -8.51 2.55 -3.34
N PHE A 111 -8.33 3.82 -2.94
CA PHE A 111 -8.85 4.33 -1.66
C PHE A 111 -10.35 4.04 -1.49
N GLY A 112 -11.17 4.39 -2.48
CA GLY A 112 -12.61 4.17 -2.43
C GLY A 112 -13.00 2.69 -2.45
N GLY A 113 -12.26 1.86 -3.21
CA GLY A 113 -12.49 0.41 -3.24
C GLY A 113 -12.20 -0.23 -1.89
N ALA A 114 -11.11 0.18 -1.25
CA ALA A 114 -10.74 -0.27 0.07
C ALA A 114 -11.69 0.23 1.18
N GLN A 115 -12.39 1.35 1.00
CA GLN A 115 -13.48 1.74 1.92
C GLN A 115 -14.64 0.74 1.89
N VAL A 116 -14.92 0.10 0.74
CA VAL A 116 -15.91 -0.99 0.66
C VAL A 116 -15.46 -2.18 1.51
N VAL A 117 -14.17 -2.50 1.48
CA VAL A 117 -13.57 -3.54 2.34
C VAL A 117 -13.67 -3.13 3.82
N ASN A 118 -13.38 -1.87 4.14
CA ASN A 118 -13.46 -1.35 5.49
C ASN A 118 -14.90 -1.43 6.06
N ASP A 119 -15.90 -1.02 5.28
CA ASP A 119 -17.32 -1.15 5.63
C ASP A 119 -17.68 -2.63 5.90
N TYR A 120 -17.17 -3.54 5.08
CA TYR A 120 -17.40 -4.98 5.22
C TYR A 120 -16.81 -5.54 6.52
N ILE A 121 -15.55 -5.24 6.84
CA ILE A 121 -14.92 -5.75 8.06
C ILE A 121 -15.43 -5.07 9.34
N LEU A 122 -16.01 -3.86 9.26
CA LEU A 122 -16.54 -3.13 10.42
C LEU A 122 -18.02 -3.41 10.69
N SER A 123 -18.81 -3.62 9.64
CA SER A 123 -20.28 -3.68 9.74
C SER A 123 -20.93 -4.87 9.02
N GLY A 124 -20.15 -5.67 8.28
CA GLY A 124 -20.68 -6.78 7.47
C GLY A 124 -21.43 -6.33 6.22
N LYS A 125 -21.33 -5.06 5.83
CA LYS A 125 -21.98 -4.52 4.63
C LYS A 125 -21.35 -5.10 3.36
N GLY A 126 -22.15 -5.80 2.55
CA GLY A 126 -21.71 -6.36 1.27
C GLY A 126 -21.33 -7.83 1.35
N SER A 127 -20.37 -8.24 0.53
CA SER A 127 -19.86 -9.62 0.48
C SER A 127 -18.36 -9.62 0.19
N ILE A 128 -17.68 -10.73 0.48
CA ILE A 128 -16.26 -10.88 0.16
C ILE A 128 -15.98 -10.66 -1.33
N GLN A 129 -16.84 -11.16 -2.22
CA GLN A 129 -16.68 -10.94 -3.66
C GLN A 129 -16.75 -9.45 -4.03
N THR A 130 -17.68 -8.71 -3.42
CA THR A 130 -17.80 -7.27 -3.63
C THR A 130 -16.54 -6.53 -3.17
N CYS A 131 -15.92 -6.97 -2.08
CA CYS A 131 -14.67 -6.42 -1.57
C CYS A 131 -13.51 -6.63 -2.57
N LEU A 132 -13.35 -7.85 -3.07
CA LEU A 132 -12.31 -8.18 -4.06
C LEU A 132 -12.51 -7.41 -5.36
N ASP A 133 -13.76 -7.32 -5.85
CA ASP A 133 -14.08 -6.59 -7.08
C ASP A 133 -13.88 -5.07 -6.92
N ALA A 134 -14.14 -4.52 -5.73
CA ALA A 134 -13.98 -3.10 -5.45
C ALA A 134 -12.52 -2.64 -5.50
N MET A 135 -11.56 -3.52 -5.20
CA MET A 135 -10.13 -3.24 -5.29
C MET A 135 -9.56 -3.30 -6.72
N LYS A 136 -10.40 -3.55 -7.75
CA LYS A 136 -10.18 -3.43 -9.21
C LYS A 136 -9.00 -4.17 -9.86
N PHE A 137 -7.92 -4.45 -9.15
CA PHE A 137 -6.73 -5.08 -9.68
C PHE A 137 -6.78 -6.58 -9.43
N TRP A 138 -6.53 -7.38 -10.47
CA TRP A 138 -6.62 -8.84 -10.41
C TRP A 138 -5.73 -9.44 -9.31
N THR A 139 -4.65 -8.77 -8.96
CA THR A 139 -3.70 -9.18 -7.92
C THR A 139 -4.35 -9.24 -6.55
N TRP A 140 -5.43 -8.47 -6.33
CA TRP A 140 -6.17 -8.45 -5.08
C TRP A 140 -7.38 -9.38 -5.10
N ASN A 141 -7.73 -9.95 -6.25
CA ASN A 141 -8.80 -10.93 -6.40
C ASN A 141 -8.23 -12.35 -6.28
N THR A 142 -7.75 -12.69 -5.09
CA THR A 142 -7.18 -14.00 -4.76
C THR A 142 -7.74 -14.55 -3.46
N GLN A 143 -7.60 -15.86 -3.26
CA GLN A 143 -8.04 -16.51 -2.03
C GLN A 143 -7.29 -15.99 -0.81
N GLU A 144 -5.98 -15.72 -0.92
CA GLU A 144 -5.16 -15.24 0.20
C GLU A 144 -5.61 -13.86 0.70
N VAL A 145 -5.99 -12.97 -0.22
CA VAL A 145 -6.55 -11.65 0.14
C VAL A 145 -7.95 -11.81 0.74
N ALA A 146 -8.76 -12.72 0.18
CA ALA A 146 -10.08 -13.03 0.72
C ALA A 146 -9.99 -13.54 2.17
N ASP A 147 -9.10 -14.50 2.43
CA ASP A 147 -8.86 -15.09 3.75
C ASP A 147 -8.39 -14.04 4.76
N MET A 148 -7.56 -13.08 4.32
CA MET A 148 -7.12 -11.97 5.17
C MET A 148 -8.27 -11.03 5.54
N ILE A 149 -9.12 -10.67 4.57
CA ILE A 149 -10.30 -9.81 4.82
C ILE A 149 -11.28 -10.50 5.76
N GLU A 150 -11.55 -11.80 5.55
CA GLU A 150 -12.44 -12.58 6.42
C GLU A 150 -11.86 -12.70 7.84
N TRP A 151 -10.54 -12.92 7.97
CA TRP A 151 -9.89 -12.89 9.29
C TRP A 151 -10.03 -11.53 9.98
N MET A 152 -9.85 -10.41 9.28
CA MET A 152 -10.03 -9.07 9.88
C MET A 152 -11.46 -8.86 10.35
N LYS A 153 -12.44 -9.32 9.56
CA LYS A 153 -13.85 -9.28 9.94
C LYS A 153 -14.11 -10.11 11.20
N GLU A 154 -13.66 -11.37 11.23
CA GLU A 154 -13.77 -12.25 12.41
C GLU A 154 -13.11 -11.63 13.65
N TYR A 155 -11.94 -11.01 13.50
CA TYR A 155 -11.26 -10.31 14.59
C TYR A 155 -12.12 -9.14 15.12
N ASN A 156 -12.66 -8.32 14.21
CA ASN A 156 -13.47 -7.15 14.54
C ASN A 156 -14.81 -7.49 15.22
N GLU A 157 -15.39 -8.64 14.91
CA GLU A 157 -16.62 -9.13 15.56
C GLU A 157 -16.39 -9.56 17.02
N ASN A 158 -15.15 -9.88 17.39
CA ASN A 158 -14.78 -10.40 18.70
C ASN A 158 -13.98 -9.40 19.57
N THR A 159 -13.97 -8.12 19.19
CA THR A 159 -13.19 -7.07 19.87
C THR A 159 -14.02 -5.81 20.16
N THR A 160 -13.45 -4.88 20.93
CA THR A 160 -14.07 -3.58 21.22
C THR A 160 -13.88 -2.61 20.05
N ASP A 161 -14.76 -1.61 19.91
CA ASP A 161 -14.67 -0.62 18.82
C ASP A 161 -13.30 0.07 18.74
N GLU A 162 -12.68 0.36 19.89
CA GLU A 162 -11.34 0.94 20.02
C GLU A 162 -10.23 0.04 19.48
N ASN A 163 -10.46 -1.28 19.44
CA ASN A 163 -9.50 -2.28 18.99
C ASN A 163 -9.81 -2.84 17.61
N LYS A 164 -10.82 -2.32 16.90
CA LYS A 164 -11.13 -2.79 15.55
C LYS A 164 -9.99 -2.46 14.58
N ILE A 165 -9.67 -3.44 13.75
CA ILE A 165 -8.84 -3.31 12.56
C ILE A 165 -9.57 -2.43 11.55
N ARG A 166 -8.81 -1.55 10.89
CA ARG A 166 -9.29 -0.66 9.83
C ARG A 166 -8.47 -0.83 8.58
N PHE A 167 -9.16 -0.88 7.45
CA PHE A 167 -8.62 -1.22 6.15
C PHE A 167 -8.62 0.01 5.24
N TYR A 168 -7.49 0.32 4.62
CA TYR A 168 -7.34 1.46 3.74
C TYR A 168 -6.61 1.10 2.45
N GLY A 169 -7.03 1.72 1.37
CA GLY A 169 -6.31 1.78 0.12
C GLY A 169 -5.66 3.14 0.05
N PHE A 170 -4.42 3.23 -0.40
CA PHE A 170 -3.74 4.52 -0.57
C PHE A 170 -3.50 4.90 -2.04
N ASP A 171 -3.99 4.10 -2.98
CA ASP A 171 -3.89 4.37 -4.40
C ASP A 171 -5.12 5.16 -4.92
N MET A 172 -4.92 5.90 -6.01
CA MET A 172 -5.86 6.84 -6.61
C MET A 172 -6.06 6.53 -8.08
N GLN A 173 -5.63 5.36 -8.55
CA GLN A 173 -5.84 4.96 -9.94
C GLN A 173 -7.33 4.90 -10.29
N SER A 174 -8.22 4.52 -9.33
CA SER A 174 -9.69 4.60 -9.44
C SER A 174 -10.43 5.59 -8.57
N VAL A 175 -11.58 6.05 -9.09
CA VAL A 175 -12.45 7.04 -8.45
C VAL A 175 -13.93 6.70 -8.44
N ASP A 176 -14.37 5.57 -9.02
CA ASP A 176 -15.78 5.20 -9.08
C ASP A 176 -16.39 5.06 -7.68
N ASN A 177 -15.80 4.22 -6.82
CA ASN A 177 -16.26 4.09 -5.44
C ASN A 177 -16.14 5.42 -4.67
N ASN A 178 -15.10 6.23 -4.92
CA ASN A 178 -14.95 7.53 -4.28
C ASN A 178 -16.12 8.47 -4.62
N VAL A 179 -16.55 8.49 -5.89
CA VAL A 179 -17.72 9.26 -6.33
C VAL A 179 -18.99 8.75 -5.66
N ASP A 180 -19.15 7.43 -5.56
CA ASP A 180 -20.31 6.83 -4.89
C ASP A 180 -20.39 7.25 -3.42
N TYR A 181 -19.29 7.16 -2.66
CA TYR A 181 -19.24 7.61 -1.26
C TYR A 181 -19.62 9.10 -1.10
N VAL A 182 -19.12 9.97 -1.98
CA VAL A 182 -19.47 11.41 -1.96
C VAL A 182 -20.96 11.61 -2.23
N LEU A 183 -21.53 10.91 -3.22
CA LEU A 183 -22.93 11.04 -3.58
C LEU A 183 -23.86 10.46 -2.51
N ASP A 184 -23.51 9.32 -1.93
CA ASP A 184 -24.25 8.68 -0.85
C ASP A 184 -24.26 9.56 0.40
N TYR A 185 -23.13 10.19 0.74
CA TYR A 185 -23.06 11.16 1.84
C TYR A 185 -23.98 12.36 1.59
N LEU A 186 -23.89 12.99 0.41
CA LEU A 186 -24.70 14.15 0.05
C LEU A 186 -26.20 13.82 0.01
N GLU A 187 -26.56 12.59 -0.36
CA GLU A 187 -27.94 12.10 -0.27
C GLU A 187 -28.38 11.91 1.18
N LYS A 188 -27.57 11.24 2.00
CA LYS A 188 -27.83 11.00 3.43
C LYS A 188 -28.08 12.30 4.19
N ILE A 189 -27.27 13.34 3.95
CA ILE A 189 -27.40 14.63 4.63
C ILE A 189 -28.46 15.56 4.01
N GLY A 190 -29.15 15.12 2.95
CA GLY A 190 -30.25 15.85 2.33
C GLY A 190 -29.81 17.09 1.53
N SER A 191 -28.70 17.01 0.79
CA SER A 191 -28.20 18.15 0.01
C SER A 191 -29.22 18.57 -1.06
N ASN A 192 -29.55 19.87 -1.12
CA ASN A 192 -30.47 20.42 -2.12
C ASN A 192 -29.98 20.22 -3.57
N ASN A 193 -28.67 19.99 -3.76
CA ASN A 193 -28.05 19.83 -5.07
C ASN A 193 -27.87 18.36 -5.50
N ILE A 194 -28.28 17.38 -4.67
CA ILE A 194 -27.97 15.96 -4.90
C ILE A 194 -28.44 15.45 -6.26
N THR A 195 -29.66 15.80 -6.69
CA THR A 195 -30.20 15.40 -8.01
C THR A 195 -29.32 15.92 -9.16
N GLN A 196 -28.85 17.16 -9.05
CA GLN A 196 -27.94 17.75 -10.04
C GLN A 196 -26.59 17.02 -10.05
N TYR A 197 -26.02 16.74 -8.87
CA TYR A 197 -24.73 16.08 -8.77
C TYR A 197 -24.75 14.66 -9.32
N LYS A 198 -25.75 13.85 -8.95
CA LYS A 198 -25.97 12.50 -9.51
C LYS A 198 -26.08 12.54 -11.04
N ALA A 199 -26.87 13.47 -11.59
CA ALA A 199 -26.99 13.61 -13.03
C ALA A 199 -25.66 14.01 -13.71
N SER A 200 -24.88 14.90 -13.06
CA SER A 200 -23.62 15.40 -13.62
C SER A 200 -22.47 14.38 -13.62
N LEU A 201 -22.53 13.39 -12.71
CA LEU A 201 -21.51 12.37 -12.51
C LEU A 201 -21.93 10.98 -13.04
N LYS A 202 -23.12 10.83 -13.61
CA LYS A 202 -23.63 9.53 -14.12
C LYS A 202 -22.69 8.80 -15.09
N ASP A 203 -21.86 9.54 -15.84
CA ASP A 203 -20.89 8.99 -16.80
C ASP A 203 -19.44 9.02 -16.27
N SER A 204 -19.20 9.26 -14.98
CA SER A 204 -17.86 9.30 -14.37
C SER A 204 -17.06 8.03 -14.68
N ASN A 205 -17.71 6.87 -14.65
CA ASN A 205 -17.09 5.57 -14.94
C ASN A 205 -16.60 5.44 -16.40
N LYS A 206 -17.08 6.26 -17.34
CA LYS A 206 -16.59 6.29 -18.74
C LYS A 206 -15.37 7.17 -18.93
N VAL A 207 -15.17 8.15 -18.05
CA VAL A 207 -13.98 9.03 -18.03
C VAL A 207 -12.72 8.20 -17.75
N TYR A 208 -12.89 7.00 -17.20
CA TYR A 208 -11.84 6.12 -16.75
C TYR A 208 -10.89 5.57 -17.84
N TYR A 209 -11.44 5.19 -19.00
CA TYR A 209 -10.70 4.43 -20.01
C TYR A 209 -10.37 5.22 -21.29
N HIS A 210 -10.96 6.40 -21.51
CA HIS A 210 -10.89 7.13 -22.79
C HIS A 210 -10.80 8.66 -22.64
N SER A 211 -10.23 9.15 -21.55
CA SER A 211 -10.19 10.58 -21.29
C SER A 211 -9.09 11.32 -22.03
N ASN A 212 -9.46 12.48 -22.56
CA ASN A 212 -8.51 13.51 -22.98
C ASN A 212 -8.44 14.62 -21.93
N LYS A 213 -7.49 15.54 -22.06
CA LYS A 213 -7.30 16.63 -21.09
C LYS A 213 -8.54 17.50 -20.89
N ASP A 214 -9.35 17.70 -21.93
CA ASP A 214 -10.58 18.51 -21.82
C ASP A 214 -11.68 17.79 -21.05
N SER A 215 -11.84 16.47 -21.21
CA SER A 215 -12.80 15.69 -20.42
C SER A 215 -12.40 15.65 -18.95
N LEU A 216 -11.10 15.47 -18.65
CA LEU A 216 -10.56 15.53 -17.30
C LEU A 216 -10.79 16.90 -16.66
N LYS A 217 -10.50 17.99 -17.37
CA LYS A 217 -10.75 19.35 -16.87
C LYS A 217 -12.22 19.59 -16.57
N LYS A 218 -13.13 19.18 -17.47
CA LYS A 218 -14.58 19.30 -17.26
C LYS A 218 -15.05 18.46 -16.08
N PHE A 219 -14.49 17.28 -15.90
CA PHE A 219 -14.76 16.44 -14.73
C PHE A 219 -14.29 17.12 -13.45
N ASN A 220 -13.05 17.63 -13.41
CA ASN A 220 -12.51 18.34 -12.25
C ASN A 220 -13.38 19.53 -11.84
N LEU A 221 -13.85 20.34 -12.80
CA LEU A 221 -14.73 21.47 -12.51
C LEU A 221 -16.04 21.06 -11.81
N LYS A 222 -16.56 19.85 -12.09
CA LYS A 222 -17.73 19.32 -11.39
C LYS A 222 -17.37 18.95 -9.95
N ILE A 223 -16.22 18.33 -9.73
CA ILE A 223 -15.70 17.96 -8.41
C ILE A 223 -15.39 19.21 -7.59
N ASP A 224 -14.75 20.23 -8.18
CA ASP A 224 -14.50 21.53 -7.55
C ASP A 224 -15.80 22.21 -7.10
N LYS A 225 -16.87 22.09 -7.91
CA LYS A 225 -18.20 22.61 -7.54
C LYS A 225 -18.79 21.87 -6.33
N ILE A 226 -18.64 20.54 -6.27
CA ILE A 226 -19.10 19.74 -5.12
C ILE A 226 -18.27 20.08 -3.89
N HIS A 227 -16.96 20.17 -4.03
CA HIS A 227 -16.06 20.56 -2.94
C HIS A 227 -16.42 21.94 -2.37
N ALA A 228 -16.63 22.94 -3.24
CA ALA A 228 -17.05 24.27 -2.81
C ALA A 228 -18.42 24.27 -2.11
N ASP A 229 -19.32 23.37 -2.46
CA ASP A 229 -20.60 23.18 -1.78
C ASP A 229 -20.43 22.55 -0.40
N LEU A 230 -19.58 21.51 -0.27
CA LEU A 230 -19.21 20.92 1.03
C LEU A 230 -18.66 22.00 1.97
N ILE A 231 -17.68 22.79 1.52
CA ILE A 231 -17.06 23.84 2.33
C ILE A 231 -18.07 24.92 2.74
N ARG A 232 -18.94 25.35 1.82
CA ARG A 232 -19.94 26.38 2.09
C ARG A 232 -20.99 25.95 3.11
N ASN A 233 -21.35 24.67 3.11
CA ASN A 233 -22.39 24.12 3.97
C ASN A 233 -21.83 23.29 5.13
N LYS A 234 -20.53 23.43 5.44
CA LYS A 234 -19.79 22.61 6.41
C LYS A 234 -20.57 22.39 7.72
N ASP A 235 -20.99 23.46 8.38
CA ASP A 235 -21.66 23.35 9.69
C ASP A 235 -22.98 22.58 9.58
N ASN A 236 -23.76 22.83 8.52
CA ASN A 236 -25.01 22.11 8.29
C ASN A 236 -24.76 20.63 7.98
N TYR A 237 -23.76 20.32 7.16
CA TYR A 237 -23.45 18.95 6.78
C TYR A 237 -22.93 18.16 7.99
N ILE A 238 -22.02 18.74 8.79
CA ILE A 238 -21.55 18.14 10.05
C ILE A 238 -22.70 17.91 11.03
N ASN A 239 -23.63 18.87 11.18
CA ASN A 239 -24.78 18.72 12.09
C ASN A 239 -25.73 17.58 11.68
N ASN A 240 -25.76 17.21 10.40
CA ASN A 240 -26.56 16.08 9.89
C ASN A 240 -25.73 14.79 9.72
N SER A 241 -24.45 14.80 10.10
CA SER A 241 -23.53 13.67 10.06
C SER A 241 -22.62 13.68 11.30
N SER A 242 -21.30 13.56 11.11
CA SER A 242 -20.28 13.91 12.10
C SER A 242 -19.13 14.67 11.45
N VAL A 243 -18.21 15.20 12.27
CA VAL A 243 -16.94 15.80 11.78
C VAL A 243 -16.07 14.74 11.11
N GLU A 244 -16.05 13.54 11.69
CA GLU A 244 -15.31 12.38 11.18
C GLU A 244 -15.78 11.99 9.78
N GLU A 245 -17.10 11.79 9.60
CA GLU A 245 -17.67 11.42 8.31
C GLU A 245 -17.44 12.53 7.27
N TYR A 246 -17.58 13.79 7.68
CA TYR A 246 -17.31 14.93 6.81
C TYR A 246 -15.84 14.98 6.35
N ASP A 247 -14.88 14.74 7.24
CA ASP A 247 -13.45 14.72 6.92
C ASP A 247 -13.09 13.53 6.00
N LEU A 248 -13.71 12.36 6.19
CA LEU A 248 -13.55 11.22 5.27
C LEU A 248 -14.05 11.55 3.86
N ILE A 249 -15.18 12.24 3.74
CA ILE A 249 -15.74 12.65 2.44
C ILE A 249 -14.87 13.70 1.75
N LEU A 250 -14.24 14.61 2.49
CA LEU A 250 -13.24 15.51 1.92
C LEU A 250 -12.03 14.75 1.36
N GLN A 251 -11.63 13.64 1.98
CA GLN A 251 -10.55 12.82 1.44
C GLN A 251 -10.95 12.10 0.15
N HIS A 252 -12.18 11.60 0.05
CA HIS A 252 -12.68 11.07 -1.23
C HIS A 252 -12.59 12.13 -2.35
N ILE A 253 -12.97 13.38 -2.08
CA ILE A 253 -12.81 14.49 -3.02
C ILE A 253 -11.34 14.76 -3.36
N ALA A 254 -10.45 14.72 -2.37
CA ALA A 254 -9.02 14.90 -2.58
C ALA A 254 -8.45 13.81 -3.50
N VAL A 255 -8.76 12.53 -3.23
CA VAL A 255 -8.34 11.39 -4.06
C VAL A 255 -8.88 11.50 -5.49
N ILE A 256 -10.12 11.95 -5.67
CA ILE A 256 -10.67 12.20 -7.00
C ILE A 256 -9.85 13.27 -7.74
N SER A 257 -9.42 14.31 -7.04
CA SER A 257 -8.59 15.38 -7.62
C SER A 257 -7.18 14.90 -7.95
N GLN A 258 -6.58 14.06 -7.09
CA GLN A 258 -5.29 13.40 -7.33
C GLN A 258 -5.33 12.52 -8.59
N TRP A 259 -6.42 11.77 -8.79
CA TRP A 259 -6.61 10.99 -10.01
C TRP A 259 -6.63 11.87 -11.26
N VAL A 260 -7.32 13.02 -11.23
CA VAL A 260 -7.31 13.97 -12.34
C VAL A 260 -5.90 14.48 -12.62
N ASP A 261 -5.14 14.83 -11.59
CA ASP A 261 -3.75 15.28 -11.74
C ASP A 261 -2.86 14.17 -12.34
N PHE A 262 -2.95 12.96 -11.80
CA PHE A 262 -2.25 11.77 -12.29
C PHE A 262 -2.51 11.53 -13.79
N GLN A 263 -3.78 11.52 -14.20
CA GLN A 263 -4.16 11.34 -15.60
C GLN A 263 -3.70 12.51 -16.49
N THR A 264 -3.83 13.75 -16.01
CA THR A 264 -3.43 14.95 -16.77
C THR A 264 -1.92 15.01 -17.00
N ASN A 265 -1.14 14.50 -16.04
CA ASN A 265 0.32 14.42 -16.09
C ASN A 265 0.85 13.17 -16.82
N GLY A 266 -0.04 12.39 -17.45
CA GLY A 266 0.33 11.25 -18.29
C GLY A 266 0.61 9.98 -17.50
N ALA A 267 -0.06 9.80 -16.36
CA ALA A 267 0.01 8.59 -15.53
C ALA A 267 1.44 8.22 -15.08
N LYS A 268 2.23 9.24 -14.72
CA LYS A 268 3.62 9.06 -14.31
C LYS A 268 3.75 8.46 -12.91
N SER A 269 4.69 7.53 -12.75
CA SER A 269 4.97 6.88 -11.47
C SER A 269 5.31 7.87 -10.36
N GLU A 270 6.06 8.94 -10.65
CA GLU A 270 6.44 9.92 -9.63
C GLU A 270 5.22 10.67 -9.04
N THR A 271 4.21 10.95 -9.87
CA THR A 271 2.94 11.56 -9.44
C THR A 271 2.13 10.57 -8.61
N ARG A 272 2.04 9.30 -9.05
CA ARG A 272 1.35 8.24 -8.30
C ARG A 272 1.97 8.04 -6.90
N ASP A 273 3.28 7.90 -6.83
CA ASP A 273 4.01 7.69 -5.57
C ASP A 273 3.89 8.88 -4.62
N TYR A 274 3.82 10.09 -5.17
CA TYR A 274 3.58 11.29 -4.38
C TYR A 274 2.20 11.26 -3.73
N HIS A 275 1.15 10.99 -4.50
CA HIS A 275 -0.22 10.92 -3.98
C HIS A 275 -0.43 9.73 -3.04
N MET A 276 0.18 8.57 -3.30
CA MET A 276 0.14 7.44 -2.36
C MET A 276 0.74 7.82 -1.00
N ALA A 277 1.86 8.54 -0.98
CA ALA A 277 2.44 9.03 0.27
C ALA A 277 1.54 10.05 0.98
N GLU A 278 0.89 10.97 0.23
CA GLU A 278 -0.09 11.90 0.81
C GLU A 278 -1.28 11.16 1.44
N ASN A 279 -1.77 10.11 0.79
CA ASN A 279 -2.90 9.32 1.28
C ASN A 279 -2.52 8.52 2.53
N VAL A 280 -1.33 7.90 2.56
CA VAL A 280 -0.82 7.23 3.78
C VAL A 280 -0.70 8.23 4.94
N ARG A 281 -0.21 9.44 4.68
CA ARG A 281 -0.15 10.49 5.72
C ARG A 281 -1.55 10.84 6.23
N TRP A 282 -2.49 11.08 5.32
CA TRP A 282 -3.87 11.39 5.69
C TRP A 282 -4.48 10.26 6.54
N ILE A 283 -4.25 9.00 6.17
CA ILE A 283 -4.73 7.83 6.93
C ILE A 283 -4.19 7.88 8.35
N LEU A 284 -2.89 8.09 8.54
CA LEU A 284 -2.27 8.18 9.86
C LEU A 284 -2.84 9.32 10.70
N GLU A 285 -3.05 10.50 10.10
CA GLU A 285 -3.62 11.67 10.79
C GLU A 285 -5.08 11.42 11.18
N TYR A 286 -5.88 10.83 10.27
CA TYR A 286 -7.27 10.49 10.48
C TYR A 286 -7.43 9.45 11.59
N GLU A 287 -6.67 8.35 11.50
CA GLU A 287 -6.67 7.26 12.46
C GLU A 287 -6.24 7.70 13.86
N ASN A 288 -5.21 8.54 13.95
CA ASN A 288 -4.76 9.07 15.22
C ASN A 288 -5.80 9.99 15.85
N ARG A 289 -6.41 10.87 15.05
CA ARG A 289 -7.38 11.85 15.52
C ARG A 289 -8.68 11.22 16.03
N TYR A 290 -9.19 10.19 15.34
CA TYR A 290 -10.51 9.64 15.61
C TYR A 290 -10.49 8.36 16.43
N TYR A 291 -9.42 7.58 16.35
CA TYR A 291 -9.34 6.27 17.02
C TYR A 291 -8.09 6.10 17.88
N GLY A 292 -7.22 7.10 17.94
CA GLY A 292 -5.96 7.03 18.70
C GLY A 292 -4.92 6.08 18.08
N ASN A 293 -5.19 5.56 16.89
CA ASN A 293 -4.31 4.64 16.18
C ASN A 293 -3.13 5.40 15.57
N ASP A 294 -1.90 5.03 15.94
CA ASP A 294 -0.68 5.65 15.41
C ASP A 294 0.27 4.65 14.73
N LYS A 295 -0.20 3.41 14.52
CA LYS A 295 0.56 2.31 13.93
C LYS A 295 -0.14 1.73 12.70
N ILE A 296 0.59 1.64 11.59
CA ILE A 296 0.10 1.13 10.30
C ILE A 296 1.07 0.14 9.67
N MET A 297 0.52 -0.95 9.13
CA MET A 297 1.22 -1.81 8.18
C MET A 297 0.83 -1.42 6.76
N LEU A 298 1.81 -1.26 5.86
CA LEU A 298 1.61 -0.93 4.46
C LEU A 298 1.98 -2.14 3.59
N TRP A 299 1.06 -2.60 2.76
CA TRP A 299 1.27 -3.63 1.74
C TRP A 299 1.42 -2.96 0.37
N LEU A 300 2.57 -3.15 -0.28
CA LEU A 300 2.84 -2.63 -1.62
C LEU A 300 3.94 -3.43 -2.32
N ILE A 301 4.14 -3.18 -3.61
CA ILE A 301 5.27 -3.73 -4.36
C ILE A 301 6.60 -3.10 -3.92
N MET A 302 7.68 -3.89 -3.95
CA MET A 302 8.98 -3.50 -3.37
C MET A 302 9.59 -2.25 -4.01
N ASP A 303 9.31 -1.98 -5.30
CA ASP A 303 9.91 -0.85 -6.02
C ASP A 303 9.40 0.52 -5.55
N ILE A 304 8.20 0.54 -4.98
CA ILE A 304 7.50 1.77 -4.55
C ILE A 304 7.73 2.05 -3.06
N LEU A 305 7.91 0.99 -2.28
CA LEU A 305 7.99 1.08 -0.82
C LEU A 305 9.05 2.08 -0.31
N PRO A 306 10.30 2.06 -0.78
CA PRO A 306 11.31 3.01 -0.33
C PRO A 306 10.91 4.46 -0.60
N ILE A 307 10.23 4.73 -1.71
CA ILE A 307 9.84 6.08 -2.14
C ILE A 307 8.78 6.64 -1.20
N VAL A 308 7.73 5.87 -0.92
CA VAL A 308 6.65 6.25 0.01
C VAL A 308 7.24 6.52 1.40
N ILE A 309 8.06 5.60 1.92
CA ILE A 309 8.68 5.76 3.25
C ILE A 309 9.62 6.96 3.31
N LEU A 310 10.42 7.22 2.26
CA LEU A 310 11.31 8.38 2.21
C LEU A 310 10.55 9.71 2.19
N LYS A 311 9.40 9.77 1.50
CA LYS A 311 8.54 10.95 1.49
C LYS A 311 7.94 11.21 2.88
N LEU A 312 7.44 10.18 3.54
CA LEU A 312 6.90 10.29 4.91
C LEU A 312 7.97 10.79 5.91
N LYS A 313 9.18 10.25 5.86
CA LYS A 313 10.30 10.70 6.72
C LYS A 313 10.76 12.14 6.48
N ARG A 314 10.59 12.66 5.26
CA ARG A 314 10.94 14.07 4.96
C ARG A 314 9.95 15.01 5.62
N TRP A 315 8.69 14.61 5.75
CA TRP A 315 7.64 15.42 6.38
C TRP A 315 7.74 15.47 7.91
N GLU A 316 8.14 14.39 8.58
CA GLU A 316 8.38 14.44 10.04
C GLU A 316 9.46 15.46 10.46
N LYS A 317 10.25 15.97 9.50
CA LYS A 317 11.33 16.94 9.74
C LYS A 317 10.97 18.40 9.41
N THR A 318 9.76 18.67 8.90
CA THR A 318 9.29 20.01 8.51
C THR A 318 8.17 20.47 9.41
#